data_AF-A0A3D5QAM1-F1
#
_entry.id   AF-A0A3D5QAM1-F1
#
_cell.length_a   1.000
_cell.length_b   1.000
_cell.length_c   1.000
_cell.angle_alpha   90.00
_cell.angle_beta   90.00
_cell.angle_gamma   90.00
#
_symmetry.space_group_name_H-M   'P 1'
#
loop_
_entity.id
_entity.type
_entity.pdbx_description
1 polymer ?
#
loop_
_entity_poly.entity_id
_entity_poly.type
_entity_poly.pdbx_seq_one_letter_code
_entity_poly.pdbx_strand_id
1 'polypeptide(L)'
;MKKILLYTGILLVVLTLSVTIGLGAYFFKLNSELPSIKQLKDFKYKQPTILYGQDNKTIAELGSKRRYPVSLEKIPDKLEKALIAVEDSRFYEHDGIDLKG
;
A
#
# COMPACT_ATOMS: atom_id res chain seq x y z
N MET A 1 -40.82 26.91 -22.10
CA MET A 1 -40.57 25.55 -21.57
C MET A 1 -39.44 24.81 -22.30
N LYS A 2 -39.50 24.60 -23.63
CA LYS A 2 -38.44 23.89 -24.39
C LYS A 2 -37.01 24.46 -24.23
N LYS A 3 -36.86 25.79 -24.22
CA LYS A 3 -35.55 26.45 -24.03
C LYS A 3 -34.96 26.23 -22.63
N ILE A 4 -35.79 26.23 -21.58
CA ILE A 4 -35.36 25.98 -20.20
C ILE A 4 -34.89 24.54 -20.05
N LEU A 5 -35.61 23.58 -20.65
CA LEU A 5 -35.22 22.17 -20.69
C LEU A 5 -33.88 21.97 -21.43
N LEU A 6 -33.65 22.74 -22.51
CA LEU A 6 -32.39 22.71 -23.25
C LEU A 6 -31.21 23.25 -22.42
N TYR A 7 -31.35 24.41 -21.77
CA TYR A 7 -30.26 24.98 -20.96
C TYR A 7 -29.94 24.16 -19.71
N THR A 8 -30.95 23.58 -19.07
CA THR A 8 -30.74 22.66 -17.94
C THR A 8 -30.03 21.37 -18.38
N GLY A 9 -30.38 20.82 -19.55
CA GLY A 9 -29.65 19.70 -20.14
C GLY A 9 -28.18 20.02 -20.43
N ILE A 10 -27.90 21.18 -21.04
CA ILE A 10 -26.52 21.63 -21.31
C ILE A 10 -25.74 21.80 -20.00
N LEU A 11 -26.34 22.41 -18.97
CA LEU A 11 -25.70 22.60 -17.68
C LEU A 11 -25.32 21.26 -17.03
N LEU A 12 -26.20 20.27 -17.08
CA LEU A 12 -25.93 18.93 -16.55
C LEU A 12 -24.78 18.25 -17.29
N VAL A 13 -24.73 18.35 -18.62
CA VAL A 13 -23.63 17.80 -19.43
C VAL A 13 -22.30 18.48 -19.09
N VAL A 14 -22.29 19.81 -18.95
CA VAL A 14 -21.07 20.53 -18.56
C VAL A 14 -20.62 20.14 -17.16
N LEU A 15 -21.55 19.98 -16.22
CA LEU A 15 -21.24 19.57 -14.85
C LEU A 15 -20.65 18.16 -14.81
N THR A 16 -21.27 17.18 -15.48
CA THR A 16 -20.76 15.80 -15.51
C THR A 16 -19.41 15.72 -16.21
N LEU A 17 -19.21 16.46 -17.30
CA LEU A 17 -17.93 16.51 -18.00
C LEU A 17 -16.84 17.12 -17.13
N SER A 18 -17.15 18.21 -16.42
CA SER A 18 -16.22 18.87 -15.50
C SER A 18 -15.81 17.95 -14.35
N VAL A 19 -16.75 17.23 -13.73
CA VAL A 19 -16.46 16.25 -12.67
C VAL A 19 -15.60 15.10 -13.21
N THR A 20 -15.92 14.58 -14.39
CA THR A 20 -15.18 13.47 -15.00
C THR A 20 -13.74 13.87 -15.32
N ILE A 21 -13.54 15.06 -15.89
CA ILE A 21 -12.21 15.61 -16.17
C ILE A 21 -11.45 15.83 -14.86
N GLY A 22 -12.09 16.40 -13.85
CA GLY A 22 -11.49 16.64 -12.53
C GLY A 22 -11.01 15.35 -11.86
N LEU A 23 -11.86 14.31 -11.84
CA LEU A 23 -11.50 12.98 -11.33
C LEU A 23 -10.37 12.36 -12.14
N GLY A 24 -10.43 12.41 -13.47
CA GLY A 24 -9.38 11.88 -14.35
C GLY A 24 -8.02 12.55 -14.11
N ALA A 25 -8.01 13.88 -13.97
CA ALA A 25 -6.79 14.63 -13.66
C ALA A 25 -6.23 14.27 -12.28
N TYR A 26 -7.11 14.10 -11.28
CA TYR A 26 -6.71 13.67 -9.94
C TYR A 26 -6.10 12.27 -9.94
N PHE A 27 -6.75 11.29 -10.58
CA PHE A 27 -6.22 9.93 -10.73
C PHE A 27 -4.88 9.90 -11.47
N PHE A 28 -4.74 10.69 -12.54
CA PHE A 28 -3.48 10.76 -13.29
C PHE A 28 -2.34 11.30 -12.43
N LYS A 29 -2.61 12.34 -11.63
CA LYS A 29 -1.64 12.90 -10.69
C LYS A 29 -1.20 11.88 -9.65
N LEU A 30 -2.14 11.20 -9.00
CA LEU A 30 -1.83 10.15 -8.02
C LEU A 30 -0.95 9.06 -8.61
N ASN A 31 -1.31 8.54 -9.79
CA ASN A 31 -0.51 7.49 -10.45
C ASN A 31 0.90 7.95 -10.84
N SER A 32 1.09 9.24 -11.09
CA SER A 32 2.41 9.79 -11.45
C SER A 32 3.34 9.93 -10.24
N GLU A 33 2.79 10.08 -9.04
CA GLU A 33 3.54 10.22 -7.79
C GLU A 33 3.82 8.87 -7.11
N LEU A 34 3.06 7.83 -7.46
CA LEU A 34 3.21 6.51 -6.88
C LEU A 34 4.45 5.78 -7.44
N PRO A 35 5.25 5.11 -6.57
CA PRO A 35 6.36 4.29 -7.02
C PRO A 35 5.86 3.08 -7.82
N SER A 36 6.69 2.56 -8.71
CA SER A 36 6.36 1.38 -9.50
C SER A 36 6.11 0.16 -8.60
N ILE A 37 5.00 -0.54 -8.84
CA ILE A 37 4.65 -1.80 -8.16
C ILE A 37 5.76 -2.86 -8.31
N LYS A 38 6.56 -2.80 -9.38
CA LYS A 38 7.70 -3.71 -9.58
C LYS A 38 8.70 -3.63 -8.41
N GLN A 39 8.86 -2.45 -7.81
CA GLN A 39 9.74 -2.26 -6.65
C GLN A 39 9.27 -3.04 -5.42
N LEU A 40 7.96 -3.29 -5.29
CA LEU A 40 7.42 -4.08 -4.17
C LEU A 40 7.73 -5.57 -4.33
N LYS A 41 7.72 -6.10 -5.56
CA LYS A 41 8.06 -7.50 -5.84
C LYS A 41 9.55 -7.79 -5.59
N ASP A 42 10.41 -6.84 -5.94
CA ASP A 42 11.87 -7.00 -5.86
C ASP A 42 12.46 -6.39 -4.57
N PHE A 43 11.62 -6.01 -3.59
CA PHE A 43 12.08 -5.36 -2.37
C PHE A 43 12.91 -6.32 -1.51
N LYS A 44 14.20 -6.03 -1.35
CA LYS A 44 15.08 -6.75 -0.43
C LYS A 44 15.24 -5.97 0.86
N TYR A 45 14.85 -6.58 1.98
CA TYR A 45 15.11 -6.02 3.30
C TYR A 45 16.62 -5.82 3.50
N LYS A 46 17.01 -4.65 3.99
CA LYS A 46 18.38 -4.42 4.47
C LYS A 46 18.61 -5.32 5.70
N GLN A 47 19.43 -6.35 5.53
CA GLN A 47 19.86 -7.28 6.58
C GLN A 47 21.22 -6.85 7.14
N PRO A 48 21.53 -7.18 8.41
CA PRO A 48 22.87 -6.98 8.94
C PRO A 48 23.87 -7.93 8.26
N THR A 49 25.10 -7.46 8.09
CA THR A 49 26.25 -8.31 7.73
C THR A 49 26.72 -9.06 8.97
N ILE A 50 26.84 -10.39 8.89
CA ILE A 50 27.28 -11.22 10.01
C ILE A 50 28.76 -11.57 9.82
N LEU A 51 29.59 -11.25 10.80
CA LEU A 51 31.00 -11.63 10.84
C LEU A 51 31.18 -12.92 11.65
N TYR A 52 31.84 -13.92 11.05
CA TYR A 52 32.13 -15.21 11.69
C TYR A 52 33.63 -15.34 12.01
N GLY A 53 33.94 -15.95 13.14
CA GLY A 53 35.30 -16.32 13.53
C GLY A 53 35.76 -17.62 12.90
N GLN A 54 37.03 -17.98 13.12
CA GLN A 54 37.59 -19.25 12.64
C GLN A 54 36.87 -20.48 13.23
N ASP A 55 36.22 -20.33 14.39
CA ASP A 55 35.40 -21.37 15.01
C ASP A 55 33.94 -21.38 14.51
N ASN A 56 33.64 -20.66 13.42
CA ASN A 56 32.30 -20.45 12.86
C ASN A 56 31.29 -19.78 13.82
N LYS A 57 31.73 -19.19 14.94
CA LYS A 57 30.85 -18.41 15.80
C LYS A 57 30.71 -16.99 15.29
N THR A 58 29.52 -16.41 15.49
CA THR A 58 29.28 -15.00 15.19
C THR A 58 30.09 -14.12 16.14
N ILE A 59 30.97 -13.29 15.57
CA ILE A 59 31.77 -12.31 16.31
C ILE A 59 30.98 -11.00 16.44
N ALA A 60 30.33 -10.57 15.36
CA ALA A 60 29.60 -9.32 15.32
C ALA A 60 28.57 -9.29 14.20
N GLU A 61 27.57 -8.43 14.36
CA GLU A 61 26.61 -8.07 13.32
C GLU A 61 26.76 -6.57 13.01
N LEU A 62 27.00 -6.26 11.74
CA LEU A 62 27.21 -4.90 11.25
C LEU A 62 26.00 -4.44 10.43
N GLY A 63 25.38 -3.35 10.83
CA GLY A 63 24.27 -2.74 10.10
C GLY A 63 23.45 -1.81 10.98
N SER A 64 22.86 -0.77 10.38
CA SER A 64 22.01 0.17 11.10
C SER A 64 20.66 -0.43 11.51
N LYS A 65 20.27 -1.56 10.93
CA LYS A 65 18.99 -2.22 11.19
C LYS A 65 19.22 -3.72 11.36
N ARG A 66 18.65 -4.27 12.42
CA ARG A 66 18.61 -5.72 12.69
C ARG A 66 17.30 -6.27 12.19
N ARG A 67 17.28 -6.73 10.94
CA ARG A 67 16.10 -7.32 10.29
C ARG A 67 16.40 -8.72 9.83
N TYR A 68 15.55 -9.65 10.25
CA TYR A 68 15.63 -11.06 9.88
C TYR A 68 14.30 -11.42 9.24
N PRO A 69 14.24 -11.52 7.89
CA PRO A 69 13.06 -11.98 7.20
C PRO A 69 12.69 -13.38 7.69
N VAL A 70 11.44 -13.55 8.11
CA VAL A 70 10.85 -14.83 8.48
C VAL A 70 9.70 -15.10 7.54
N SER A 71 9.49 -16.36 7.18
CA SER A 71 8.33 -16.76 6.40
C SER A 71 7.09 -16.75 7.30
N LEU A 72 5.91 -16.54 6.70
CA LEU A 72 4.65 -16.40 7.45
C LEU A 72 4.36 -17.66 8.29
N GLU A 73 4.70 -18.84 7.79
CA GLU A 73 4.48 -20.13 8.47
C GLU A 73 5.33 -20.30 9.74
N LYS A 74 6.37 -19.49 9.91
CA LYS A 74 7.20 -19.46 11.13
C LYS A 74 6.67 -18.50 12.19
N ILE A 75 5.69 -17.67 11.85
CA ILE A 75 5.07 -16.72 12.78
C ILE A 75 4.05 -17.49 13.63
N PRO A 76 4.09 -17.37 14.97
CA PRO A 76 3.07 -18.01 15.81
C PRO A 76 1.67 -17.45 15.51
N ASP A 77 0.68 -18.32 15.35
CA ASP A 77 -0.72 -17.95 15.08
C ASP A 77 -1.26 -16.86 16.02
N LYS A 78 -0.88 -16.93 17.30
CA LYS A 78 -1.31 -15.95 18.31
C LYS A 78 -0.73 -14.56 18.04
N LEU A 79 0.50 -14.49 17.55
CA LEU A 79 1.16 -13.23 17.23
C LEU A 79 0.54 -12.60 15.99
N GLU A 80 0.32 -13.40 14.94
CA GLU A 80 -0.35 -12.93 13.72
C GLU A 80 -1.76 -12.39 14.03
N LYS A 81 -2.57 -13.17 14.75
CA LYS A 81 -3.93 -12.76 15.16
C LYS A 81 -3.91 -11.51 16.04
N ALA A 82 -2.96 -11.39 16.96
CA ALA A 82 -2.84 -10.20 17.82
C ALA A 82 -2.48 -8.96 17.01
N LEU A 83 -1.55 -9.07 16.05
CA LEU A 83 -1.15 -7.96 15.19
C LEU A 83 -2.33 -7.50 14.32
N ILE A 84 -3.03 -8.44 13.67
CA ILE A 84 -4.22 -8.14 12.87
C ILE A 84 -5.29 -7.47 13.75
N ALA A 85 -5.57 -7.99 14.95
CA ALA A 85 -6.56 -7.40 15.84
C ALA A 85 -6.24 -5.95 16.28
N VAL A 86 -4.96 -5.57 16.34
CA VAL A 86 -4.53 -4.22 16.78
C VAL A 86 -4.41 -3.24 15.62
N GLU A 87 -3.84 -3.67 14.49
CA GLU A 87 -3.54 -2.79 13.36
C GLU A 87 -4.71 -2.70 12.39
N ASP A 88 -5.33 -3.83 12.05
CA ASP A 88 -6.39 -3.93 11.05
C ASP A 88 -7.19 -5.23 11.24
N SER A 89 -8.25 -5.16 12.05
CA SER A 89 -9.05 -6.34 12.40
C SER A 89 -9.74 -7.01 11.21
N ARG A 90 -9.84 -6.31 10.07
CA ARG A 90 -10.51 -6.76 8.84
C ARG A 90 -9.54 -6.87 7.67
N PHE A 91 -8.25 -7.01 7.96
CA PHE A 91 -7.18 -7.09 6.98
C PHE A 91 -7.46 -8.08 5.83
N TYR A 92 -8.06 -9.23 6.14
CA TYR A 92 -8.40 -10.27 5.16
C TYR A 92 -9.78 -10.11 4.48
N GLU A 93 -10.58 -9.13 4.90
CA GLU A 93 -11.92 -8.87 4.35
C GLU A 93 -11.92 -7.82 3.23
N HIS A 94 -10.78 -7.15 3.00
CA HIS A 94 -10.64 -6.11 1.98
C HIS A 94 -9.36 -6.20 1.17
N ASP A 95 -9.40 -5.68 -0.07
CA ASP A 95 -8.26 -5.68 -1.00
C ASP A 95 -7.38 -4.41 -0.90
N GLY A 96 -7.36 -3.78 0.27
CA GLY A 96 -6.43 -2.70 0.62
C GLY A 96 -7.08 -1.36 0.98
N ILE A 97 -8.35 -1.12 0.62
CA ILE A 97 -9.11 0.05 1.09
C ILE A 97 -10.25 -0.44 1.97
N ASP A 98 -10.18 -0.14 3.26
CA ASP A 98 -11.30 -0.32 4.17
C ASP A 98 -12.15 0.97 4.25
N LEU A 99 -13.38 0.93 3.73
CA LEU A 99 -14.31 2.06 3.78
C LEU A 99 -14.92 2.29 5.16
N LYS A 100 -14.87 1.27 6.04
CA LYS A 100 -15.47 1.30 7.38
C LYS A 100 -14.42 1.52 8.48
N GLY A 101 -13.15 1.22 8.22
CA GLY A 101 -12.00 1.39 9.14
C GLY A 101 -11.79 0.26 10.14
#